data_AF-M3PHA2-F1
#
_entry.id   AF-M3PHA2-F1
#
_cell.length_a   1.000
_cell.length_b   1.000
_cell.length_c   1.000
_cell.angle_alpha   90.00
_cell.angle_beta   90.00
_cell.angle_gamma   90.00
#
_symmetry.space_group_name_H-M   'P 1'
#
loop_
_entity.id
_entity.type
_entity.pdbx_description
1 polymer ?
#
loop_
_entity_poly.entity_id
_entity_poly.type
_entity_poly.pdbx_seq_one_letter_code
_entity_poly.pdbx_strand_id
1 'polypeptide(L)'
;MRDYHSQRVSPRARKEENKEIQNLSENDEKIKLAKQAKQDNLAIGDLESRLKSLKGMDKDAKELVGISKSYAHNNEKDRSDFERFKSRLDKAIDSFNQKSGNDSLKLPSNIDIDDTKALEKFSKSLESEKESIQNSLHQWKKQLAETNHLNKEYNTLDKTRLNAQKFQDVHDTSKITPSRLQDLLA
;
A
#
# COMPACT_ATOMS: atom_id res chain seq x y z
N MET A 1 -57.94 38.14 -8.30
CA MET A 1 -56.50 38.33 -8.55
C MET A 1 -55.71 37.61 -7.46
N ARG A 2 -54.99 36.54 -7.82
CA ARG A 2 -53.77 36.04 -7.17
C ARG A 2 -53.14 35.03 -8.15
N ASP A 3 -52.21 35.52 -8.94
CA ASP A 3 -51.43 34.73 -9.88
C ASP A 3 -50.31 34.01 -9.12
N TYR A 4 -50.41 32.69 -8.99
CA TYR A 4 -49.32 31.86 -8.53
C TYR A 4 -48.30 31.71 -9.67
N HIS A 5 -47.18 32.44 -9.55
CA HIS A 5 -46.00 32.26 -10.38
C HIS A 5 -45.41 30.86 -10.16
N SER A 6 -45.73 29.91 -11.04
CA SER A 6 -44.92 28.72 -11.22
C SER A 6 -43.61 29.13 -11.89
N GLN A 7 -42.57 29.40 -11.10
CA GLN A 7 -41.19 29.47 -11.56
C GLN A 7 -40.82 28.11 -12.17
N ARG A 8 -41.00 27.99 -13.48
CA ARG A 8 -40.42 26.89 -14.28
C ARG A 8 -38.91 27.10 -14.30
N VAL A 9 -38.22 26.51 -13.33
CA VAL A 9 -36.77 26.34 -13.38
C VAL A 9 -36.46 25.47 -14.60
N SER A 10 -35.79 26.05 -15.59
CA SER A 10 -35.46 25.39 -16.86
C SER A 10 -34.70 24.08 -16.59
N PRO A 11 -35.05 22.96 -17.26
CA PRO A 11 -34.32 21.69 -17.14
C PRO A 11 -32.83 21.79 -17.45
N ARG A 12 -32.41 22.81 -18.21
CA ARG A 12 -31.00 23.12 -18.47
C ARG A 12 -30.26 23.62 -17.22
N ALA A 13 -30.86 24.51 -16.45
CA ALA A 13 -30.26 25.06 -15.24
C ALA A 13 -30.04 23.98 -14.16
N ARG A 14 -31.02 23.07 -13.97
CA ARG A 14 -30.83 21.90 -13.07
C ARG A 14 -29.75 20.93 -13.55
N LYS A 15 -29.51 20.81 -14.86
CA LYS A 15 -28.44 19.94 -15.39
C LYS A 15 -27.05 20.54 -15.21
N GLU A 16 -26.92 21.85 -15.28
CA GLU A 16 -25.63 22.54 -15.08
C GLU A 16 -25.26 22.60 -13.60
N GLU A 17 -26.22 22.90 -12.72
CA GLU A 17 -26.01 22.93 -11.27
C GLU A 17 -25.67 21.53 -10.70
N ASN A 18 -26.32 20.47 -11.19
CA ASN A 18 -25.95 19.09 -10.83
C ASN A 18 -24.57 18.68 -11.35
N LYS A 19 -24.13 19.20 -12.51
CA LYS A 19 -22.79 18.96 -13.04
C LYS A 19 -21.73 19.66 -12.19
N GLU A 20 -21.98 20.89 -11.72
CA GLU A 20 -21.06 21.59 -10.81
C GLU A 20 -20.95 20.87 -9.45
N ILE A 21 -22.07 20.43 -8.88
CA ILE A 21 -22.08 19.68 -7.62
C ILE A 21 -21.38 18.31 -7.76
N GLN A 22 -21.59 17.60 -8.87
CA GLN A 22 -20.84 16.37 -9.18
C GLN A 22 -19.34 16.63 -9.35
N ASN A 23 -18.95 17.68 -10.08
CA ASN A 23 -17.55 18.03 -10.30
C ASN A 23 -16.83 18.42 -8.99
N LEU A 24 -17.53 19.10 -8.07
CA LEU A 24 -17.01 19.43 -6.73
C LEU A 24 -16.84 18.17 -5.87
N SER A 25 -17.85 17.30 -5.84
CA SER A 25 -17.81 16.03 -5.10
C SER A 25 -16.71 15.09 -5.61
N GLU A 26 -16.55 14.97 -6.93
CA GLU A 26 -15.50 14.15 -7.55
C GLU A 26 -14.10 14.70 -7.27
N ASN A 27 -13.93 16.02 -7.19
CA ASN A 27 -12.65 16.63 -6.83
C ASN A 27 -12.28 16.36 -5.37
N ASP A 28 -13.25 16.45 -4.45
CA ASP A 28 -13.01 16.19 -3.03
C ASP A 28 -12.62 14.72 -2.77
N GLU A 29 -13.25 13.79 -3.48
CA GLU A 29 -12.89 12.36 -3.42
C GLU A 29 -11.49 12.10 -4.01
N LYS A 30 -11.17 12.70 -5.16
CA LYS A 30 -9.81 12.59 -5.76
C LYS A 30 -8.74 13.12 -4.81
N ILE A 31 -8.99 14.24 -4.14
CA ILE A 31 -8.05 14.82 -3.17
C ILE A 31 -7.88 13.90 -1.94
N LYS A 32 -8.96 13.31 -1.42
CA LYS A 32 -8.89 12.34 -0.32
C LYS A 32 -8.09 11.09 -0.71
N LEU A 33 -8.37 10.51 -1.87
CA LEU A 33 -7.65 9.35 -2.39
C LEU A 33 -6.15 9.64 -2.60
N ALA A 34 -5.81 10.80 -3.15
CA ALA A 34 -4.42 11.22 -3.33
C ALA A 34 -3.68 11.40 -1.99
N LYS A 35 -4.35 11.94 -0.97
CA LYS A 35 -3.80 12.05 0.39
C LYS A 35 -3.58 10.67 1.02
N GLN A 36 -4.56 9.77 0.88
CA GLN A 36 -4.44 8.40 1.39
C GLN A 36 -3.29 7.65 0.71
N ALA A 37 -3.22 7.67 -0.62
CA ALA A 37 -2.14 7.04 -1.38
C ALA A 37 -0.76 7.59 -0.99
N LYS A 38 -0.66 8.90 -0.70
CA LYS A 38 0.59 9.50 -0.20
C LYS A 38 0.96 8.96 1.18
N GLN A 39 0.00 8.85 2.10
CA GLN A 39 0.24 8.29 3.45
C GLN A 39 0.61 6.81 3.38
N ASP A 40 -0.08 6.04 2.55
CA ASP A 40 0.19 4.63 2.34
C ASP A 40 1.59 4.40 1.76
N ASN A 41 1.99 5.17 0.75
CA ASN A 41 3.35 5.09 0.18
C ASN A 41 4.44 5.41 1.21
N LEU A 42 4.20 6.38 2.11
CA LEU A 42 5.11 6.67 3.21
C LEU A 42 5.19 5.49 4.18
N ALA A 43 4.05 4.92 4.58
CA ALA A 43 4.02 3.75 5.46
C ALA A 43 4.72 2.53 4.85
N ILE A 44 4.55 2.29 3.54
CA ILE A 44 5.25 1.21 2.81
C ILE A 44 6.76 1.47 2.80
N GLY A 45 7.19 2.69 2.46
CA GLY A 45 8.62 3.05 2.48
C GLY A 45 9.25 2.88 3.86
N ASP A 46 8.51 3.22 4.92
CA ASP A 46 8.93 3.00 6.29
C ASP A 46 9.06 1.50 6.62
N LEU A 47 8.07 0.68 6.23
CA LEU A 47 8.14 -0.77 6.40
C LEU A 47 9.32 -1.40 5.65
N GLU A 48 9.62 -0.97 4.42
CA GLU A 48 10.77 -1.45 3.65
C GLU A 48 12.11 -1.07 4.31
N SER A 49 12.22 0.17 4.79
CA SER A 49 13.39 0.67 5.53
C SER A 49 13.63 -0.10 6.83
N ARG A 50 12.54 -0.41 7.55
CA ARG A 50 12.57 -1.20 8.79
C ARG A 50 12.93 -2.66 8.51
N LEU A 51 12.39 -3.25 7.46
CA LEU A 51 12.75 -4.59 7.00
C LEU A 51 14.26 -4.69 6.66
N LYS A 52 14.82 -3.67 6.00
CA LYS A 52 16.25 -3.61 5.71
C LYS A 52 17.09 -3.59 7.00
N SER A 53 16.66 -2.80 7.98
CA SER A 53 17.32 -2.72 9.30
C SER A 53 17.28 -4.06 10.03
N LEU A 54 16.10 -4.71 10.07
CA LEU A 54 15.92 -6.03 10.69
C LEU A 54 16.79 -7.11 10.05
N LYS A 55 16.94 -7.11 8.71
CA LYS A 55 17.85 -8.04 8.02
C LYS A 55 19.31 -7.86 8.45
N GLY A 56 19.75 -6.61 8.66
CA GLY A 56 21.08 -6.32 9.18
C GLY A 56 21.28 -6.85 10.60
N MET A 57 20.32 -6.57 11.47
CA MET A 57 20.33 -7.04 12.87
C MET A 57 20.27 -8.57 12.97
N ASP A 58 19.44 -9.23 12.16
CA ASP A 58 19.32 -10.69 12.12
C ASP A 58 20.65 -11.35 11.72
N LYS A 59 21.35 -10.77 10.75
CA LYS A 59 22.69 -11.22 10.37
C LYS A 59 23.66 -11.09 11.53
N ASP A 60 23.76 -9.90 12.14
CA ASP A 60 24.72 -9.66 13.22
C ASP A 60 24.39 -10.52 14.46
N ALA A 61 23.11 -10.76 14.77
CA ALA A 61 22.68 -11.67 15.84
C ALA A 61 23.05 -13.13 15.55
N LYS A 62 22.89 -13.61 14.30
CA LYS A 62 23.29 -14.97 13.91
C LYS A 62 24.80 -15.19 14.00
N GLU A 63 25.60 -14.20 13.59
CA GLU A 63 27.06 -14.24 13.75
C GLU A 63 27.45 -14.30 15.23
N LEU A 64 26.83 -13.47 16.09
CA LEU A 64 27.06 -13.51 17.54
C LEU A 64 26.69 -14.86 18.16
N VAL A 65 25.57 -15.48 17.75
CA VAL A 65 25.19 -16.83 18.22
C VAL A 65 26.20 -17.89 17.76
N GLY A 66 26.72 -17.75 16.53
CA GLY A 66 27.76 -18.64 16.01
C GLY A 66 29.04 -18.54 16.84
N ILE A 67 29.51 -17.31 17.05
CA ILE A 67 30.71 -17.02 17.84
C ILE A 67 30.52 -17.44 19.30
N SER A 68 29.36 -17.17 19.92
CA SER A 68 29.10 -17.50 21.32
C SER A 68 29.07 -19.02 21.58
N LYS A 69 28.64 -19.81 20.59
CA LYS A 69 28.73 -21.28 20.61
C LYS A 69 30.17 -21.79 20.47
N SER A 70 30.98 -21.11 19.67
CA SER A 70 32.41 -21.43 19.47
C SER A 70 33.32 -20.86 20.57
N TYR A 71 32.80 -19.93 21.40
CA TYR A 71 33.52 -19.20 22.44
C TYR A 71 34.12 -20.10 23.54
N ALA A 72 33.73 -21.38 23.59
CA ALA A 72 34.34 -22.38 24.45
C ALA A 72 35.85 -22.59 24.21
N HIS A 73 36.44 -22.01 23.14
CA HIS A 73 37.83 -22.24 22.73
C HIS A 73 38.82 -21.06 22.92
N ASN A 74 38.48 -19.97 23.64
CA ASN A 74 39.43 -18.90 24.05
C ASN A 74 40.36 -18.38 22.93
N ASN A 75 39.81 -18.01 21.77
CA ASN A 75 40.57 -17.40 20.68
C ASN A 75 40.40 -15.86 20.71
N GLU A 76 41.51 -15.12 20.72
CA GLU A 76 41.50 -13.64 20.74
C GLU A 76 40.74 -13.03 19.55
N LYS A 77 40.77 -13.71 18.39
CA LYS A 77 40.04 -13.29 17.20
C LYS A 77 38.53 -13.34 17.41
N ASP A 78 38.03 -14.43 17.98
CA ASP A 78 36.59 -14.64 18.21
C ASP A 78 36.06 -13.63 19.24
N ARG A 79 36.88 -13.26 20.23
CA ARG A 79 36.57 -12.18 21.17
C ARG A 79 36.49 -10.81 20.49
N SER A 80 37.45 -10.48 19.63
CA SER A 80 37.42 -9.21 18.89
C SER A 80 36.23 -9.13 17.93
N ASP A 81 35.88 -10.22 17.27
CA ASP A 81 34.73 -10.27 16.36
C ASP A 81 33.42 -10.18 17.14
N PHE A 82 33.30 -10.87 18.28
CA PHE A 82 32.13 -10.78 19.16
C PHE A 82 31.84 -9.33 19.60
N GLU A 83 32.83 -8.63 20.14
CA GLU A 83 32.67 -7.22 20.57
C GLU A 83 32.29 -6.30 19.40
N ARG A 84 32.85 -6.55 18.21
CA ARG A 84 32.53 -5.79 17.01
C ARG A 84 31.09 -5.99 16.58
N PHE A 85 30.60 -7.23 16.56
CA PHE A 85 29.20 -7.51 16.20
C PHE A 85 28.23 -7.01 17.26
N LYS A 86 28.57 -7.13 18.55
CA LYS A 86 27.80 -6.59 19.67
C LYS A 86 27.60 -5.08 19.53
N SER A 87 28.68 -4.32 19.37
CA SER A 87 28.61 -2.86 19.19
C SER A 87 27.79 -2.45 17.96
N ARG A 88 27.86 -3.22 16.86
CA ARG A 88 27.05 -2.96 15.66
C ARG A 88 25.58 -3.24 15.91
N LEU A 89 25.26 -4.33 16.61
CA LEU A 89 23.89 -4.72 16.94
C LEU A 89 23.24 -3.70 17.88
N ASP A 90 23.95 -3.27 18.93
CA ASP A 90 23.46 -2.25 19.88
C ASP A 90 23.11 -0.95 19.16
N LYS A 91 24.03 -0.44 18.33
CA LYS A 91 23.79 0.78 17.52
C LYS A 91 22.62 0.61 16.56
N ALA A 92 22.44 -0.58 16.00
CA ALA A 92 21.34 -0.87 15.09
C ALA A 92 19.99 -0.89 15.83
N ILE A 93 19.94 -1.46 17.04
CA ILE A 93 18.74 -1.46 17.91
C ILE A 93 18.36 -0.03 18.30
N ASP A 94 19.33 0.77 18.75
CA ASP A 94 19.11 2.18 19.10
C ASP A 94 18.57 2.97 17.90
N SER A 95 19.23 2.84 16.76
CA SER A 95 18.83 3.52 15.52
C SER A 95 17.45 3.08 15.03
N PHE A 96 17.10 1.81 15.21
CA PHE A 96 15.80 1.27 14.85
C PHE A 96 14.68 1.85 15.72
N ASN A 97 14.94 1.97 17.02
CA ASN A 97 13.98 2.49 18.00
C ASN A 97 13.81 4.02 17.90
N GLN A 98 14.86 4.76 17.55
CA GLN A 98 14.80 6.23 17.35
C GLN A 98 13.94 6.65 16.15
N LYS A 99 13.80 5.79 15.13
CA LYS A 99 13.02 6.09 13.91
C LYS A 99 11.51 5.91 14.09
N SER A 100 11.04 5.46 15.25
CA SER A 100 9.62 5.19 15.49
C SER A 100 8.87 6.47 15.91
N GLY A 101 8.40 7.25 14.93
CA GLY A 101 7.51 8.40 15.17
C GLY A 101 6.07 8.05 15.58
N ASN A 102 5.60 6.81 15.34
CA ASN A 102 4.31 6.29 15.81
C ASN A 102 4.32 4.74 15.90
N ASP A 103 4.66 4.28 17.10
CA ASP A 103 4.22 3.13 17.89
C ASP A 103 3.98 1.68 17.43
N SER A 104 4.03 1.25 16.17
CA SER A 104 3.70 -0.18 15.96
C SER A 104 4.84 -1.17 16.21
N LEU A 105 6.10 -0.75 16.14
CA LEU A 105 7.21 -1.70 16.15
C LEU A 105 8.43 -1.13 16.88
N LYS A 106 8.74 -1.70 18.05
CA LYS A 106 9.95 -1.39 18.83
C LYS A 106 10.63 -2.72 19.15
N LEU A 107 11.95 -2.74 19.03
CA LEU A 107 12.73 -3.86 19.53
C LEU A 107 13.00 -3.65 21.01
N PRO A 108 13.16 -4.73 21.80
CA PRO A 108 13.60 -4.60 23.19
C PRO A 108 14.90 -3.80 23.24
N SER A 109 14.90 -2.74 24.04
CA SER A 109 16.02 -1.81 24.16
C SER A 109 17.16 -2.34 25.04
N ASN A 110 16.93 -3.43 25.78
CA ASN A 110 17.90 -4.01 26.68
C ASN A 110 17.91 -5.52 26.47
N ILE A 111 18.90 -5.99 25.72
CA ILE A 111 19.10 -7.39 25.40
C ILE A 111 20.44 -7.76 26.00
N ASP A 112 20.46 -8.78 26.85
CA ASP A 112 21.71 -9.36 27.32
C ASP A 112 22.36 -10.14 26.16
N ILE A 113 23.20 -9.44 25.38
CA ILE A 113 23.91 -10.03 24.22
C ILE A 113 24.98 -11.03 24.69
N ASP A 114 25.44 -10.91 25.94
CA ASP A 114 26.43 -11.81 26.52
C ASP A 114 25.79 -13.15 26.93
N ASP A 115 24.50 -13.18 27.26
CA ASP A 115 23.73 -14.42 27.40
C ASP A 115 23.31 -15.00 26.04
N THR A 116 23.93 -16.12 25.67
CA THR A 116 23.61 -16.86 24.44
C THR A 116 22.13 -17.22 24.33
N LYS A 117 21.44 -17.55 25.44
CA LYS A 117 20.01 -17.89 25.39
C LYS A 117 19.15 -16.66 25.13
N ALA A 118 19.49 -15.52 25.73
CA ALA A 118 18.81 -14.26 25.47
C ALA A 118 19.02 -13.80 24.02
N LEU A 119 20.25 -13.91 23.52
CA LEU A 119 20.60 -13.62 22.13
C LEU A 119 19.86 -14.54 21.12
N GLU A 120 19.76 -15.84 21.40
CA GLU A 120 18.99 -16.78 20.56
C GLU A 120 17.49 -16.44 20.53
N LYS A 121 16.91 -16.08 21.68
CA LYS A 121 15.51 -15.63 21.75
C LYS A 121 15.32 -14.37 20.92
N PHE A 122 16.25 -13.41 21.04
CA PHE A 122 16.19 -12.19 20.26
C PHE A 122 16.29 -12.45 18.75
N SER A 123 17.22 -13.31 18.31
CA SER A 123 17.33 -13.69 16.89
C SER A 123 16.03 -14.30 16.36
N LYS A 124 15.36 -15.14 17.14
CA LYS A 124 14.03 -15.68 16.78
C LYS A 124 12.97 -14.58 16.68
N SER A 125 12.97 -13.62 17.61
CA SER A 125 12.05 -12.47 17.55
C SER A 125 12.30 -11.61 16.31
N LEU A 126 13.56 -11.37 15.92
CA LEU A 126 13.90 -10.66 14.69
C LEU A 126 13.36 -11.39 13.44
N GLU A 127 13.46 -12.71 13.41
CA GLU A 127 12.94 -13.54 12.31
C GLU A 127 11.41 -13.42 12.20
N SER A 128 10.70 -13.55 13.33
CA SER A 128 9.24 -13.38 13.36
C SER A 128 8.79 -11.98 12.93
N GLU A 129 9.53 -10.94 13.32
CA GLU A 129 9.21 -9.57 12.96
C GLU A 129 9.46 -9.30 11.47
N LYS A 130 10.56 -9.84 10.93
CA LYS A 130 10.86 -9.82 9.51
C LYS A 130 9.74 -10.48 8.70
N GLU A 131 9.28 -11.66 9.13
CA GLU A 131 8.18 -12.39 8.48
C GLU A 131 6.86 -11.60 8.54
N SER A 132 6.55 -11.00 9.69
CA SER A 132 5.38 -10.13 9.86
C SER A 132 5.36 -8.98 8.84
N ILE A 133 6.45 -8.20 8.78
CA ILE A 133 6.55 -7.08 7.83
C ILE A 133 6.51 -7.57 6.37
N GLN A 134 7.18 -8.69 6.07
CA GLN A 134 7.14 -9.27 4.72
C GLN A 134 5.72 -9.68 4.31
N ASN A 135 4.96 -10.28 5.23
CA ASN A 135 3.57 -10.67 5.00
C ASN A 135 2.68 -9.44 4.80
N SER A 136 2.84 -8.38 5.61
CA SER A 136 2.12 -7.12 5.41
C SER A 136 2.41 -6.49 4.05
N LEU A 137 3.68 -6.42 3.65
CA LEU A 137 4.08 -5.91 2.33
C LEU A 137 3.53 -6.78 1.19
N HIS A 138 3.49 -8.10 1.37
CA HIS A 138 2.92 -9.02 0.38
C HIS A 138 1.41 -8.82 0.21
N GLN A 139 0.67 -8.72 1.31
CA GLN A 139 -0.77 -8.42 1.28
C GLN A 139 -1.05 -7.08 0.59
N TRP A 140 -0.26 -6.06 0.89
CA TRP A 140 -0.37 -4.75 0.24
C TRP A 140 -0.15 -4.83 -1.29
N LYS A 141 0.88 -5.57 -1.73
CA LYS A 141 1.12 -5.80 -3.16
C LYS A 141 -0.04 -6.54 -3.83
N LYS A 142 -0.65 -7.50 -3.13
CA LYS A 142 -1.82 -8.24 -3.63
C LYS A 142 -3.02 -7.31 -3.80
N GLN A 143 -3.35 -6.49 -2.80
CA GLN A 143 -4.43 -5.50 -2.87
C GLN A 143 -4.21 -4.46 -3.98
N LEU A 144 -2.96 -4.01 -4.16
CA LEU A 144 -2.60 -3.10 -5.25
C LEU A 144 -2.80 -3.75 -6.63
N ALA A 145 -2.43 -5.03 -6.78
CA ALA A 145 -2.64 -5.77 -8.01
C ALA A 145 -4.13 -5.97 -8.33
N GLU A 146 -4.94 -6.30 -7.31
CA GLU A 146 -6.40 -6.43 -7.44
C GLU A 146 -7.05 -5.09 -7.83
N THR A 147 -6.65 -3.99 -7.20
CA THR A 147 -7.14 -2.64 -7.53
C THR A 147 -6.77 -2.24 -8.95
N ASN A 148 -5.54 -2.52 -9.39
CA ASN A 148 -5.10 -2.27 -10.76
C ASN A 148 -5.85 -3.12 -11.78
N HIS A 149 -6.21 -4.36 -11.43
CA HIS A 149 -7.03 -5.23 -12.27
C HIS A 149 -8.44 -4.67 -12.45
N LEU A 150 -9.10 -4.31 -11.34
CA LEU A 150 -10.41 -3.66 -11.34
C LEU A 150 -10.44 -2.36 -12.16
N ASN A 151 -9.39 -1.55 -12.07
CA ASN A 151 -9.27 -0.33 -12.88
C ASN A 151 -9.16 -0.64 -14.39
N LYS A 152 -8.44 -1.70 -14.77
CA LYS A 152 -8.37 -2.13 -16.18
C LYS A 152 -9.73 -2.63 -16.68
N GLU A 153 -10.44 -3.41 -15.89
CA GLU A 153 -11.79 -3.87 -16.22
C GLU A 153 -12.76 -2.70 -16.38
N TYR A 154 -12.75 -1.75 -15.44
CA TYR A 154 -13.59 -0.55 -15.49
C TYR A 154 -13.30 0.31 -16.73
N ASN A 155 -12.03 0.59 -17.02
CA ASN A 155 -11.63 1.31 -18.23
C ASN A 155 -12.02 0.58 -19.52
N THR A 156 -12.02 -0.76 -19.50
CA THR A 156 -12.43 -1.56 -20.66
C THR A 156 -13.94 -1.48 -20.86
N LEU A 157 -14.74 -1.68 -19.79
CA LEU A 157 -16.20 -1.55 -19.78
C LEU A 157 -16.68 -0.16 -20.19
N ASP A 158 -16.03 0.88 -19.70
CA ASP A 158 -16.36 2.27 -20.05
C ASP A 158 -16.03 2.55 -21.52
N LYS A 159 -14.88 2.11 -22.03
CA LYS A 159 -14.55 2.22 -23.46
C LYS A 159 -15.51 1.45 -24.36
N THR A 160 -15.90 0.22 -24.02
CA THR A 160 -16.89 -0.52 -24.83
C THR A 160 -18.26 0.13 -24.80
N ARG A 161 -18.70 0.66 -23.65
CA ARG A 161 -19.95 1.44 -23.56
C ARG A 161 -19.88 2.74 -24.34
N LEU A 162 -18.77 3.48 -24.26
CA LEU A 162 -18.55 4.71 -25.00
C LEU A 162 -18.52 4.45 -26.51
N ASN A 163 -17.90 3.34 -26.95
CA ASN A 163 -17.89 2.93 -28.35
C ASN A 163 -19.28 2.48 -28.82
N ALA A 164 -20.04 1.74 -28.00
CA ALA A 164 -21.40 1.34 -28.32
C ALA A 164 -22.34 2.55 -28.41
N GLN A 165 -22.25 3.49 -27.46
CA GLN A 165 -23.03 4.73 -27.47
C GLN A 165 -22.66 5.60 -28.68
N LYS A 166 -21.36 5.80 -28.97
CA LYS A 166 -20.91 6.52 -30.17
C LYS A 166 -21.37 5.84 -31.46
N PHE A 167 -21.37 4.51 -31.52
CA PHE A 167 -21.88 3.78 -32.67
C PHE A 167 -23.40 4.00 -32.85
N GLN A 168 -24.18 3.90 -31.78
CA GLN A 168 -25.63 4.16 -31.81
C GLN A 168 -25.95 5.62 -32.18
N ASP A 169 -25.18 6.58 -31.66
CA ASP A 169 -25.36 8.01 -31.91
C ASP A 169 -24.94 8.41 -33.34
N VAL A 170 -23.84 7.85 -33.87
CA VAL A 170 -23.35 8.11 -35.24
C VAL A 170 -24.25 7.43 -36.28
N HIS A 171 -24.78 6.25 -35.99
CA HIS A 171 -25.60 5.49 -36.93
C HIS A 171 -27.12 5.67 -36.72
N ASP A 172 -27.55 6.58 -35.82
CA ASP A 172 -28.94 6.83 -35.40
C ASP A 172 -29.76 5.53 -35.37
N THR A 173 -29.20 4.49 -34.75
CA THR A 173 -29.78 3.14 -34.78
C THR A 173 -31.07 3.06 -33.97
N SER A 174 -31.41 4.13 -33.23
CA SER A 174 -32.68 4.33 -32.54
C SER A 174 -33.90 4.24 -33.47
N LYS A 175 -33.69 4.50 -34.77
CA LYS A 175 -34.72 4.45 -35.82
C LYS A 175 -34.70 3.16 -36.65
N ILE A 176 -33.72 2.29 -36.45
CA ILE A 176 -33.63 1.02 -37.16
C ILE A 176 -34.51 0.00 -36.42
N THR A 177 -35.79 -0.07 -36.81
CA THR A 177 -36.67 -1.15 -36.37
C THR A 177 -36.32 -2.46 -37.11
N PRO A 178 -36.55 -3.64 -36.50
CA PRO A 178 -36.32 -4.93 -37.16
C PRO A 178 -37.02 -5.05 -38.53
N SER A 179 -38.19 -4.41 -38.69
CA SER A 179 -38.92 -4.31 -39.95
C SER A 179 -38.17 -3.51 -41.04
N ARG A 180 -37.52 -2.40 -40.67
CA ARG A 180 -36.73 -1.57 -41.59
C ARG A 180 -35.45 -2.28 -42.07
N LEU A 181 -34.90 -3.16 -41.23
CA LEU A 181 -33.77 -4.03 -41.57
C LEU A 181 -34.15 -5.13 -42.57
N GLN A 182 -35.36 -5.70 -42.44
CA GLN A 182 -35.87 -6.66 -43.41
C GLN A 182 -36.10 -6.03 -44.79
N ASP A 183 -36.64 -4.81 -44.85
CA ASP A 183 -36.86 -4.08 -46.12
C ASP A 183 -35.55 -3.68 -46.83
N LEU A 184 -34.44 -3.52 -46.10
CA LEU A 184 -33.13 -3.16 -46.67
C LEU A 184 -32.31 -4.38 -47.12
N LEU A 185 -32.69 -5.58 -46.70
CA LEU A 185 -32.02 -6.85 -47.02
C LEU A 185 -32.79 -7.67 -48.08
N ALA A 186 -33.94 -7.18 -48.54
CA ALA A 186 -34.72 -7.73 -49.65
C ALA A 186 -34.33 -7.06 -50.98
#